data_AF-A0A0L7QMB8-F1
#
_entry.id   AF-A0A0L7QMB8-F1
#
_cell.length_a   1.000
_cell.length_b   1.000
_cell.length_c   1.000
_cell.angle_alpha   90.00
_cell.angle_beta   90.00
_cell.angle_gamma   90.00
#
_symmetry.space_group_name_H-M   'P 1'
#
loop_
_entity.id
_entity.type
_entity.pdbx_description
1 polymer ?
#
loop_
_entity_poly.entity_id
_entity_poly.type
_entity_poly.pdbx_seq_one_letter_code
_entity_poly.pdbx_strand_id
1 'polypeptide(L)'
;GSPRVRRQDRGSLVIHGEKPMSGPDRRPSLDVDYHQRVLDRNGMTANTYGGLNIRPGQPPQPHAGIQLQRNFKDGFIGGFGQVQRRPGGGPSPTFGISGGYRFRRDVDEPVDDEIAPQY
;
A
#
# COMPACT_ATOMS: atom_id res chain seq x y z
N GLY A 1 24.05 -14.80 22.13
CA GLY A 1 23.00 -14.65 21.11
C GLY A 1 22.75 -13.18 20.89
N SER A 2 23.00 -12.68 19.68
CA SER A 2 22.88 -11.25 19.37
C SER A 2 21.41 -10.83 19.37
N PRO A 3 21.02 -9.72 20.04
CA PRO A 3 19.65 -9.25 20.03
C PRO A 3 19.27 -8.84 18.60
N ARG A 4 18.31 -9.53 18.02
CA ARG A 4 17.69 -9.11 16.76
C ARG A 4 16.80 -7.91 17.08
N VAL A 5 17.36 -6.71 16.94
CA VAL A 5 16.58 -5.47 16.86
C VAL A 5 15.74 -5.56 15.59
N ARG A 6 14.51 -6.05 15.69
CA ARG A 6 13.49 -5.80 14.67
C ARG A 6 13.28 -4.28 14.66
N ARG A 7 13.92 -3.57 13.74
CA ARG A 7 13.49 -2.22 13.39
C ARG A 7 12.04 -2.36 12.93
N GLN A 8 11.09 -2.00 13.79
CA GLN A 8 9.76 -1.63 13.32
C GLN A 8 9.99 -0.43 12.41
N ASP A 9 9.73 -0.56 11.11
CA ASP A 9 9.79 0.59 10.21
C ASP A 9 8.84 1.66 10.74
N ARG A 10 9.42 2.75 11.27
CA ARG A 10 8.74 3.75 12.13
C ARG A 10 7.88 4.75 11.35
N GLY A 11 7.50 4.40 10.14
CA GLY A 11 6.88 5.29 9.17
C GLY A 11 7.89 6.00 8.27
N SER A 12 7.41 6.43 7.10
CA SER A 12 8.15 7.18 6.09
C SER A 12 7.49 8.53 5.86
N LEU A 13 8.31 9.57 5.73
CA LEU A 13 7.88 10.93 5.38
C LEU A 13 8.55 11.31 4.05
N VAL A 14 7.74 11.74 3.09
CA VAL A 14 8.18 12.26 1.80
C VAL A 14 7.76 13.71 1.72
N ILE A 15 8.70 14.58 1.37
CA ILE A 15 8.46 16.00 1.14
C ILE A 15 9.01 16.33 -0.24
N HIS A 16 8.15 16.84 -1.12
CA HIS A 16 8.52 17.27 -2.46
C HIS A 16 7.99 18.68 -2.70
N GLY A 17 8.87 19.62 -3.03
CA GLY A 17 8.48 21.01 -3.27
C GLY A 17 9.13 21.51 -4.55
N GLU A 18 8.35 22.20 -5.37
CA GLU A 18 8.83 22.78 -6.62
C GLU A 18 8.44 24.25 -6.69
N LYS A 19 9.39 25.10 -7.10
CA LYS A 19 9.14 26.51 -7.36
C LYS A 19 9.60 26.83 -8.77
N PRO A 20 8.69 27.01 -9.74
CA PRO A 20 9.08 27.44 -11.07
C PRO A 20 9.71 28.84 -10.99
N MET A 21 10.93 28.97 -11.51
CA MET A 21 11.71 30.22 -11.51
C MET A 21 11.47 31.07 -12.76
N SER A 22 10.72 30.54 -13.73
CA SER A 22 10.42 31.15 -15.03
C SER A 22 8.96 30.91 -15.43
N GLY A 23 8.41 31.77 -16.29
CA GLY A 23 7.02 31.69 -16.75
C GLY A 23 6.05 32.63 -16.01
N PRO A 24 4.81 32.73 -16.50
CA PRO A 24 3.80 33.65 -15.98
C PRO A 24 3.26 33.27 -14.60
N ASP A 25 3.34 32.00 -14.20
CA ASP A 25 2.92 31.53 -12.89
C ASP A 25 4.13 31.06 -12.07
N ARG A 26 4.43 31.75 -10.97
CA ARG A 26 5.62 31.52 -10.12
C ARG A 26 5.27 30.96 -8.74
N ARG A 27 4.04 30.47 -8.59
CA ARG A 27 3.54 29.97 -7.31
C ARG A 27 4.20 28.63 -6.98
N PRO A 28 4.64 28.42 -5.73
CA PRO A 28 5.24 27.14 -5.32
C PRO A 28 4.19 26.04 -5.23
N SER A 29 4.63 24.80 -5.43
CA SER A 29 3.90 23.58 -5.08
C SER A 29 4.61 22.87 -3.92
N LEU A 30 3.84 22.16 -3.10
CA LEU A 30 4.36 21.38 -1.99
C LEU A 30 3.51 20.11 -1.80
N ASP A 31 4.18 18.98 -1.71
CA ASP A 31 3.61 17.69 -1.38
C ASP A 31 4.31 17.15 -0.12
N VAL A 32 3.52 16.78 0.87
CA VAL A 32 4.00 16.17 2.11
C VAL A 32 3.16 14.93 2.36
N ASP A 33 3.80 13.76 2.37
CA ASP A 33 3.12 12.48 2.55
C ASP A 33 3.81 11.66 3.65
N TYR A 34 3.03 11.18 4.60
CA TYR A 34 3.47 10.31 5.67
C TYR A 34 2.76 8.96 5.58
N HIS A 35 3.53 7.87 5.71
CA HIS A 35 3.01 6.52 5.72
C HIS A 35 3.53 5.80 6.96
N GLN A 36 2.69 5.00 7.61
CA GLN A 36 3.09 4.25 8.79
C GLN A 36 2.49 2.84 8.77
N ARG A 37 3.34 1.84 9.01
CA ARG A 37 2.88 0.48 9.27
C ARG A 37 2.51 0.38 10.75
N VAL A 38 1.24 0.06 11.02
CA VAL A 38 0.67 0.01 12.36
C VAL A 38 0.59 -1.43 12.87
N LEU A 39 0.32 -2.38 11.98
CA LEU A 39 0.26 -3.81 12.28
C LEU A 39 1.00 -4.61 11.21
N ASP A 40 1.76 -5.60 11.66
CA ASP A 40 2.38 -6.61 10.80
C ASP A 40 2.53 -7.93 11.57
N ARG A 41 1.48 -8.76 11.56
CA ARG A 41 1.43 -10.01 12.34
C ARG A 41 0.58 -11.07 11.65
N ASN A 42 1.05 -12.31 11.63
CA ASN A 42 0.32 -13.50 11.17
C ASN A 42 -0.37 -13.33 9.81
N GLY A 43 0.35 -12.73 8.85
CA GLY A 43 -0.17 -12.45 7.51
C GLY A 43 -1.12 -11.26 7.43
N MET A 44 -1.40 -10.56 8.53
CA MET A 44 -2.19 -9.34 8.55
C MET A 44 -1.30 -8.09 8.58
N THR A 45 -1.59 -7.14 7.70
CA THR A 45 -0.92 -5.84 7.63
C THR A 45 -1.96 -4.74 7.80
N ALA A 46 -1.64 -3.73 8.60
CA ALA A 46 -2.39 -2.48 8.68
C ALA A 46 -1.45 -1.31 8.46
N ASN A 47 -1.79 -0.44 7.51
CA ASN A 47 -1.06 0.77 7.18
C ASN A 47 -1.98 1.97 7.37
N THR A 48 -1.44 3.07 7.88
CA THR A 48 -2.06 4.40 7.84
C THR A 48 -1.22 5.29 6.94
N TYR A 49 -1.85 6.27 6.32
CA TYR A 49 -1.16 7.30 5.57
C TYR A 49 -1.92 8.60 5.65
N GLY A 50 -1.23 9.70 5.38
CA GLY A 50 -1.85 10.99 5.23
C GLY A 50 -0.86 12.03 4.78
N GLY A 51 -1.38 13.10 4.23
CA GLY A 51 -0.57 14.08 3.57
C GLY A 51 -1.32 15.36 3.24
N LEU A 52 -0.58 16.27 2.63
CA LEU A 52 -1.05 17.58 2.22
C LEU A 52 -0.44 17.92 0.88
N ASN A 53 -1.30 18.20 -0.10
CA ASN A 53 -0.88 18.69 -1.40
C ASN A 53 -1.28 20.16 -1.55
N ILE A 54 -0.32 20.99 -1.94
CA ILE A 54 -0.51 22.40 -2.25
C ILE A 54 -0.13 22.58 -3.71
N ARG A 55 -1.12 22.99 -4.51
CA ARG A 55 -0.95 23.26 -5.94
C ARG A 55 -1.17 24.75 -6.20
N PRO A 56 -0.41 25.36 -7.13
CA PRO A 56 -0.66 26.72 -7.60
C PRO A 56 -2.14 26.98 -7.92
N GLY A 57 -2.71 28.02 -7.31
CA GLY A 57 -4.09 28.42 -7.58
C GLY A 57 -5.18 27.52 -7.00
N GLN A 58 -4.83 26.50 -6.20
CA GLN A 58 -5.78 25.64 -5.51
C GLN A 58 -5.61 25.75 -3.99
N PRO A 59 -6.69 25.58 -3.20
CA PRO A 59 -6.55 25.47 -1.76
C PRO A 59 -5.78 24.20 -1.38
N PRO A 60 -5.16 24.15 -0.18
CA PRO A 60 -4.52 22.95 0.30
C PRO A 60 -5.48 21.76 0.34
N GLN A 61 -5.00 20.61 -0.12
CA GLN A 61 -5.75 19.36 -0.22
C GLN A 61 -5.15 18.34 0.75
N PRO A 62 -5.63 18.31 2.01
CA PRO A 62 -5.27 17.25 2.92
C PRO A 62 -5.93 15.95 2.49
N HIS A 63 -5.24 14.84 2.70
CA HIS A 63 -5.78 13.51 2.56
C HIS A 63 -5.26 12.60 3.68
N ALA A 64 -6.04 11.58 4.04
CA ALA A 64 -5.64 10.59 5.02
C ALA A 64 -6.37 9.28 4.74
N GLY A 65 -5.75 8.16 5.07
CA GLY A 65 -6.36 6.86 4.86
C GLY A 65 -5.72 5.75 5.66
N ILE A 66 -6.39 4.61 5.59
CA ILE A 66 -5.97 3.35 6.18
C ILE A 66 -6.11 2.24 5.15
N GLN A 67 -5.24 1.25 5.24
CA GLN A 67 -5.29 0.05 4.44
C GLN A 67 -5.06 -1.16 5.33
N LEU A 68 -5.89 -2.18 5.14
CA LEU A 68 -5.84 -3.45 5.85
C LEU A 68 -5.71 -4.55 4.82
N GLN A 69 -4.82 -5.50 5.06
CA GLN A 69 -4.67 -6.68 4.21
C GLN A 69 -4.45 -7.92 5.09
N ARG A 70 -5.11 -9.02 4.75
CA ARG A 70 -4.90 -10.34 5.32
C ARG A 70 -4.47 -11.29 4.22
N ASN A 71 -3.30 -11.86 4.38
CA ASN A 71 -2.74 -12.88 3.52
C ASN A 71 -3.05 -14.26 4.10
N PHE A 72 -3.33 -15.20 3.20
CA PHE A 72 -3.51 -16.62 3.47
C PHE A 72 -2.68 -17.43 2.46
N LYS A 73 -2.64 -18.75 2.60
CA LYS A 73 -1.70 -19.64 1.87
C LYS A 73 -1.64 -19.37 0.36
N ASP A 74 -2.79 -19.12 -0.24
CA ASP A 74 -2.95 -19.03 -1.70
C ASP A 74 -3.54 -17.70 -2.15
N GLY A 75 -3.50 -16.65 -1.32
CA GLY A 75 -4.09 -15.39 -1.70
C GLY A 75 -4.12 -14.33 -0.61
N PHE A 76 -4.89 -13.29 -0.86
CA PHE A 76 -5.10 -12.21 0.07
C PHE A 76 -6.50 -11.62 -0.06
N ILE A 77 -6.95 -10.99 1.01
CA ILE A 77 -8.09 -10.09 1.03
C ILE A 77 -7.68 -8.81 1.73
N GLY A 78 -8.15 -7.68 1.23
CA GLY A 78 -7.82 -6.38 1.79
C GLY A 78 -8.96 -5.39 1.61
N GLY A 79 -8.80 -4.27 2.29
CA GLY A 79 -9.68 -3.14 2.17
C GLY A 79 -8.93 -1.86 2.49
N PHE A 80 -9.47 -0.75 2.01
CA PHE A 80 -8.94 0.56 2.31
C PHE A 80 -10.08 1.55 2.50
N GLY A 81 -9.78 2.62 3.23
CA GLY A 81 -10.61 3.80 3.35
C GLY A 81 -9.73 5.02 3.37
N GLN A 82 -10.14 6.07 2.67
CA GLN A 82 -9.46 7.36 2.66
C GLN A 82 -10.46 8.50 2.65
N VAL A 83 -10.00 9.66 3.10
CA VAL A 83 -10.72 10.93 3.02
C VAL A 83 -9.80 11.98 2.43
N GLN A 84 -10.31 12.74 1.48
CA GLN A 84 -9.64 13.90 0.92
C GLN A 84 -10.57 15.11 0.94
N ARG A 85 -10.03 16.32 0.92
CA ARG A 85 -10.87 17.53 0.80
C ARG A 85 -11.39 17.68 -0.63
N ARG A 86 -12.70 17.89 -0.81
CA ARG A 86 -13.29 18.14 -2.14
C ARG A 86 -13.05 19.59 -2.59
N PRO A 87 -12.90 19.85 -3.91
CA PRO A 87 -13.04 21.19 -4.47
C PRO A 87 -14.37 21.83 -4.03
N GLY A 88 -14.34 23.04 -3.46
CA GLY A 88 -15.51 23.71 -2.88
C GLY A 88 -15.74 23.46 -1.38
N GLY A 89 -14.94 22.59 -0.75
CA GLY A 89 -15.00 22.31 0.68
C GLY A 89 -15.65 20.95 1.01
N GLY A 90 -15.47 20.53 2.27
CA GLY A 90 -16.02 19.28 2.80
C GLY A 90 -15.16 18.02 2.58
N PRO A 91 -15.36 16.98 3.41
CA PRO A 91 -14.68 15.70 3.26
C PRO A 91 -15.25 14.90 2.08
N SER A 92 -14.39 14.20 1.35
CA SER A 92 -14.71 13.25 0.30
C SER A 92 -14.15 11.88 0.67
N PRO A 93 -14.95 10.99 1.28
CA PRO A 93 -14.52 9.65 1.60
C PRO A 93 -14.47 8.77 0.36
N THR A 94 -13.58 7.78 0.36
CA THR A 94 -13.51 6.70 -0.63
C THR A 94 -13.11 5.43 0.08
N PHE A 95 -13.73 4.31 -0.26
CA PHE A 95 -13.44 3.01 0.31
C PHE A 95 -13.43 1.96 -0.79
N GLY A 96 -12.72 0.86 -0.54
CA GLY A 96 -12.68 -0.25 -1.48
C GLY A 96 -12.23 -1.52 -0.81
N ILE A 97 -12.52 -2.62 -1.48
CA ILE A 97 -12.09 -3.96 -1.13
C ILE A 97 -11.25 -4.52 -2.27
N SER A 98 -10.26 -5.32 -1.95
CA SER A 98 -9.41 -6.01 -2.93
C SER A 98 -9.17 -7.44 -2.48
N GLY A 99 -8.92 -8.33 -3.44
CA GLY A 99 -8.59 -9.71 -3.14
C GLY A 99 -7.95 -10.37 -4.35
N GLY A 100 -7.18 -11.41 -4.09
CA GLY A 100 -6.53 -12.19 -5.13
C GLY A 100 -6.32 -13.62 -4.67
N TYR A 101 -6.39 -14.56 -5.61
CA TYR A 101 -6.13 -15.98 -5.40
C TYR A 101 -5.13 -16.48 -6.44
N ARG A 102 -4.18 -17.30 -6.00
CA ARG A 102 -3.19 -17.95 -6.84
C ARG A 102 -3.49 -19.44 -6.89
N PHE A 103 -3.82 -19.93 -8.08
CA PHE A 103 -3.95 -21.36 -8.34
C PHE A 103 -2.57 -22.02 -8.42
N ARG A 104 -2.43 -23.19 -7.80
CA ARG A 104 -1.30 -24.09 -8.02
C ARG A 104 -1.85 -25.36 -8.66
N ARG A 105 -1.12 -25.89 -9.63
CA ARG A 105 -1.38 -27.23 -10.16
C ARG A 105 -0.37 -28.15 -9.48
N ASP A 106 -0.86 -29.11 -8.72
CA ASP A 106 -0.03 -30.22 -8.28
C ASP A 106 0.27 -31.07 -9.53
N VAL A 107 1.55 -31.36 -9.76
CA VAL A 107 1.95 -32.32 -10.77
C VAL A 107 1.78 -33.67 -10.10
N ASP A 108 0.78 -34.44 -10.52
CA ASP A 108 0.73 -35.86 -10.20
C ASP A 108 2.02 -36.47 -10.78
N GLU A 109 2.96 -36.83 -9.90
CA GLU A 109 4.13 -37.61 -10.30
C GLU A 109 3.59 -38.91 -10.93
N PRO A 110 3.95 -39.25 -12.17
CA PRO A 110 3.58 -40.55 -12.70
C PRO A 110 4.17 -41.61 -11.77
N VAL A 111 3.30 -42.46 -11.23
CA VAL A 111 3.71 -43.67 -10.53
C VAL A 111 4.54 -44.46 -11.56
N ASP A 112 5.84 -44.62 -11.29
CA ASP A 112 6.68 -45.52 -12.06
C ASP A 112 6.13 -46.93 -11.87
N ASP A 113 5.22 -47.35 -12.76
CA ASP A 113 4.74 -48.71 -12.84
C ASP A 113 5.94 -49.61 -13.17
N GLU A 114 6.37 -50.31 -12.14
CA GLU A 114 7.26 -51.46 -12.08
C GLU A 114 7.31 -52.24 -13.41
N ILE A 115 8.41 -52.10 -14.15
CA ILE A 115 8.70 -52.95 -15.30
C ILE A 115 9.02 -54.36 -14.76
N ALA A 116 8.03 -55.24 -14.78
CA ALA A 116 8.25 -56.65 -14.51
C ALA A 116 9.22 -57.26 -15.55
N PRO A 117 10.24 -58.04 -15.15
CA PRO A 117 11.14 -58.69 -16.10
C PRO A 117 10.39 -59.80 -16.85
N GLN A 118 10.38 -59.71 -18.18
CA GLN A 118 9.95 -60.80 -19.07
C GLN A 118 11.05 -61.88 -19.07
N TYR A 119 10.67 -63.13 -18.75
CA TYR A 119 11.50 -64.33 -18.88
C TYR A 119 11.49 -64.86 -20.31
#